data_AF-A0A433PV18-F1
#
_entry.id   AF-A0A433PV18-F1
#
_cell.length_a   1.000
_cell.length_b   1.000
_cell.length_c   1.000
_cell.angle_alpha   90.00
_cell.angle_beta   90.00
_cell.angle_gamma   90.00
#
_symmetry.space_group_name_H-M   'P 1'
#
loop_
_entity.id
_entity.type
_entity.pdbx_description
1 polymer ?
#
loop_
_entity_poly.entity_id
_entity_poly.type
_entity_poly.pdbx_seq_one_letter_code
_entity_poly.pdbx_strand_id
1 'polypeptide(L)'
;MKFMQRQQEQEQRQKFEQEQQKVISESQWVIEKIQVEYEPSYMAFEHQTILGRRSFGKFNPAIEKISHVITSDQRITREEAQERHDTITDDDMVARYANMAGISGQGSGYGMRTPVPAQPAKKRKVSNEENGRTAEGEESPASKQSRIQLDADRWQFKKPE
;
A
#
# COMPACT_ATOMS: atom_id res chain seq x y z
N MET A 1 18.79 19.02 -72.65
CA MET A 1 18.08 18.04 -71.79
C MET A 1 17.62 18.70 -70.49
N LYS A 2 16.41 19.25 -70.46
CA LYS A 2 15.90 20.05 -69.31
C LYS A 2 15.55 19.19 -68.08
N PHE A 3 15.36 17.88 -68.28
CA PHE A 3 15.04 16.94 -67.20
C PHE A 3 16.19 16.74 -66.20
N MET A 4 17.44 16.63 -66.66
CA MET A 4 18.59 16.54 -65.75
C MET A 4 18.78 17.80 -64.92
N GLN A 5 18.57 18.99 -65.51
CA GLN A 5 18.63 20.26 -64.76
C GLN A 5 17.54 20.34 -63.69
N ARG A 6 16.32 19.90 -64.00
CA ARG A 6 15.22 19.89 -63.02
C ARG A 6 15.48 18.89 -61.88
N GLN A 7 16.05 17.72 -62.17
CA GLN A 7 16.46 16.75 -61.15
C GLN A 7 17.55 17.33 -60.25
N GLN A 8 18.59 17.96 -60.82
CA GLN A 8 19.64 18.62 -60.04
C GLN A 8 19.11 19.77 -59.18
N GLU A 9 18.20 20.59 -59.69
CA GLU A 9 17.56 21.67 -58.90
C GLU A 9 16.71 21.11 -57.76
N GLN A 10 15.99 20.00 -58.00
CA GLN A 10 15.20 19.33 -56.98
C GLN A 10 16.07 18.72 -55.89
N GLU A 11 17.18 18.07 -56.25
CA GLU A 11 18.18 17.55 -55.30
C GLU A 11 18.81 18.66 -54.46
N GLN A 12 19.12 19.81 -55.05
CA GLN A 12 19.66 20.96 -54.33
C GLN A 12 18.65 21.54 -53.34
N ARG A 13 17.38 21.71 -53.74
CA ARG A 13 16.31 22.17 -52.85
C ARG A 13 16.11 21.24 -51.65
N GLN A 14 16.11 19.92 -51.88
CA GLN A 14 16.00 18.95 -50.80
C GLN A 14 17.16 19.03 -49.80
N LYS A 15 18.39 19.23 -50.29
CA LYS A 15 19.56 19.43 -49.40
C LYS A 15 19.41 20.66 -48.54
N PHE A 16 18.98 21.79 -49.12
CA PHE A 16 18.75 23.02 -48.35
C PHE A 16 17.63 22.87 -47.32
N GLU A 17 16.55 22.15 -47.64
CA GLU A 17 15.46 21.89 -46.69
C GLU A 17 15.92 21.00 -45.52
N GLN A 18 16.73 19.98 -45.80
CA GLN A 18 17.31 19.11 -44.76
C GLN A 18 18.27 19.88 -43.85
N GLU A 19 19.12 20.74 -44.41
CA GLU A 19 20.02 21.59 -43.63
C GLU A 19 19.24 22.57 -42.74
N GLN A 20 18.17 23.18 -43.26
CA GLN A 20 17.30 24.05 -42.47
C GLN A 20 16.60 23.28 -41.32
N GLN A 21 16.04 22.11 -41.61
CA GLN A 21 15.43 21.27 -40.57
C GLN A 21 16.45 20.85 -39.51
N LYS A 22 17.68 20.54 -39.91
CA LYS A 22 18.77 20.20 -39.00
C LYS A 22 19.10 21.37 -38.07
N VAL A 23 19.29 22.57 -38.61
CA VAL A 23 19.54 23.79 -37.82
C VAL A 23 18.39 24.07 -36.84
N ILE A 24 17.14 23.93 -37.30
CA ILE A 24 15.97 24.12 -36.44
C ILE A 24 15.98 23.09 -35.31
N SER A 25 16.21 21.81 -35.62
CA SER A 25 16.23 20.73 -34.61
C SER A 25 17.35 20.87 -33.59
N GLU A 26 18.53 21.35 -34.00
CA GLU A 26 19.65 21.62 -33.11
C GLU A 26 19.37 22.81 -32.18
N SER A 27 18.59 23.78 -32.65
CA SER A 27 18.20 24.96 -31.88
C SER A 27 16.94 24.77 -31.01
N GLN A 28 16.15 23.72 -31.27
CA GLN A 28 14.88 23.52 -30.59
C GLN A 28 15.11 23.01 -29.17
N TRP A 29 14.78 23.84 -28.19
CA TRP A 29 14.79 23.43 -26.79
C TRP A 29 13.47 22.77 -26.43
N VAL A 30 13.55 21.57 -25.85
CA VAL A 30 12.40 20.86 -25.29
C VAL A 30 12.32 21.21 -23.80
N ILE A 31 11.31 21.99 -23.43
CA ILE A 31 10.95 22.20 -22.04
C ILE A 31 9.91 21.14 -21.69
N GLU A 32 10.24 20.27 -20.74
CA GLU A 32 9.28 19.33 -20.17
C GLU A 32 8.14 20.14 -19.54
N LYS A 33 6.95 20.03 -20.14
CA LYS A 33 5.75 20.63 -19.56
C LYS A 33 5.38 19.82 -18.34
N ILE A 34 5.64 20.37 -17.16
CA ILE A 34 5.07 19.86 -15.91
C ILE A 34 3.55 20.00 -16.06
N GLN A 35 2.88 18.87 -16.22
CA GLN A 35 1.43 18.82 -16.24
C GLN A 35 0.96 18.99 -14.80
N VAL A 36 0.66 20.24 -14.42
CA VAL A 36 0.02 20.54 -13.14
C VAL A 36 -1.47 20.32 -13.34
N GLU A 37 -1.98 19.24 -12.75
CA GLU A 37 -3.41 18.99 -12.68
C GLU A 37 -4.02 19.93 -11.64
N TYR A 38 -4.86 20.86 -12.11
CA TYR A 38 -5.64 21.72 -11.23
C TYR A 38 -7.01 21.08 -11.02
N GLU A 39 -7.25 20.59 -9.82
CA GLU A 39 -8.59 20.21 -9.38
C GLU A 39 -9.39 21.49 -9.08
N PRO A 40 -10.54 21.73 -9.73
CA PRO A 40 -11.35 22.94 -9.49
C PRO A 40 -12.08 22.90 -8.14
N SER A 41 -11.94 21.81 -7.36
CA SER A 41 -12.65 21.62 -6.10
C SER A 41 -11.78 21.95 -4.87
N TYR A 42 -12.35 22.71 -3.95
CA TYR A 42 -11.75 22.98 -2.63
C TYR A 42 -11.82 21.77 -1.68
N MET A 43 -12.45 20.67 -2.08
CA MET A 43 -12.65 19.49 -1.25
C MET A 43 -11.41 18.61 -1.12
N ALA A 44 -10.40 18.80 -1.98
CA ALA A 44 -9.19 17.97 -2.00
C ALA A 44 -8.15 18.34 -0.92
N PHE A 45 -8.32 19.46 -0.21
CA PHE A 45 -7.29 19.94 0.75
C PHE A 45 -7.33 19.24 2.12
N GLU A 46 -8.46 18.64 2.50
CA GLU A 46 -8.60 17.96 3.78
C GLU A 46 -9.14 16.54 3.55
N HIS A 47 -8.42 15.53 4.05
CA HIS A 47 -8.84 14.12 3.97
C HIS A 47 -10.14 13.83 4.73
N GLN A 48 -10.65 14.79 5.51
CA GLN A 48 -11.82 14.63 6.36
C GLN A 48 -12.89 15.63 5.93
N THR A 49 -13.88 15.13 5.20
CA THR A 49 -15.06 15.90 4.82
C THR A 49 -15.93 16.14 6.05
N ILE A 50 -15.81 17.32 6.65
CA ILE A 50 -16.70 17.74 7.74
C ILE A 50 -18.00 18.24 7.12
N LEU A 51 -19.13 17.70 7.56
CA LEU A 51 -20.44 18.22 7.17
C LEU A 51 -20.65 19.62 7.76
N GLY A 52 -20.91 20.61 6.89
CA GLY A 52 -21.19 21.98 7.34
C GLY A 52 -22.48 22.12 8.14
N ARG A 53 -23.50 21.29 7.86
CA ARG A 53 -24.76 21.28 8.61
C ARG A 53 -24.70 20.25 9.73
N ARG A 54 -24.75 20.71 10.99
CA ARG A 54 -24.84 19.85 12.18
C ARG A 54 -25.93 20.32 13.13
N SER A 55 -26.58 19.38 13.79
CA SER A 55 -27.51 19.63 14.90
C SER A 55 -26.95 19.05 16.19
N PHE A 56 -27.44 19.58 17.31
CA PHE A 56 -26.98 19.22 18.64
C PHE A 56 -28.17 18.95 19.55
N GLY A 57 -27.94 18.17 20.61
CA GLY A 57 -28.90 18.03 21.71
C GLY A 57 -30.22 17.39 21.28
N LYS A 58 -30.23 16.53 20.25
CA LYS A 58 -31.43 15.90 19.69
C LYS A 58 -32.43 16.89 19.09
N PHE A 59 -32.01 18.12 18.79
CA PHE A 59 -32.86 19.14 18.17
C PHE A 59 -33.37 18.70 16.78
N ASN A 60 -32.53 17.99 16.03
CA ASN A 60 -32.94 17.34 14.79
C ASN A 60 -32.27 15.96 14.67
N PRO A 61 -32.94 14.88 15.09
CA PRO A 61 -32.34 13.55 15.06
C PRO A 61 -32.08 13.04 13.63
N ALA A 62 -32.78 13.56 12.61
CA ALA A 62 -32.53 13.16 11.23
C ALA A 62 -31.16 13.65 10.74
N ILE A 63 -30.79 14.89 11.07
CA ILE A 63 -29.49 15.45 10.71
C ILE A 63 -28.36 14.82 11.55
N GLU A 64 -28.61 14.52 12.82
CA GLU A 64 -27.63 13.79 13.66
C GLU A 64 -27.34 12.40 13.10
N LYS A 65 -28.36 11.66 12.65
CA LYS A 65 -28.18 10.35 12.00
C LYS A 65 -27.33 10.45 10.73
N ILE A 66 -27.62 11.42 9.86
CA ILE A 66 -26.84 11.65 8.63
C ILE A 66 -25.39 11.98 8.99
N SER A 67 -25.19 12.84 9.99
CA SER A 67 -23.85 13.19 10.46
C SER A 67 -23.09 11.98 11.01
N HIS A 68 -23.77 11.10 11.74
CA HIS A 68 -23.16 9.87 12.25
C HIS A 68 -22.76 8.90 11.15
N VAL A 69 -23.61 8.70 10.14
CA VAL A 69 -23.29 7.79 9.01
C VAL A 69 -22.10 8.30 8.21
N ILE A 70 -21.98 9.61 7.99
CA ILE A 70 -20.90 10.16 7.16
C ILE A 70 -19.57 10.22 7.93
N THR A 71 -19.62 10.39 9.26
CA THR A 71 -18.42 10.48 10.10
C THR A 71 -18.01 9.16 10.76
N SER A 72 -18.80 8.08 10.64
CA SER A 72 -18.50 6.80 11.28
C SER A 72 -17.16 6.24 10.84
N ASP A 73 -16.89 6.28 9.54
CA ASP A 73 -15.70 5.65 8.96
C ASP A 73 -14.44 6.46 9.32
N GLN A 74 -14.55 7.78 9.33
CA GLN A 74 -13.49 8.68 9.81
C GLN A 74 -13.22 8.47 11.31
N ARG A 75 -14.28 8.21 12.08
CA ARG A 75 -14.16 7.95 13.50
C ARG A 75 -13.49 6.60 13.78
N ILE A 76 -13.88 5.55 13.06
CA ILE A 76 -13.28 4.21 13.17
C ILE A 76 -11.80 4.26 12.81
N THR A 77 -11.45 4.89 11.68
CA THR A 77 -10.04 5.00 11.26
C THR A 77 -9.19 5.77 12.26
N ARG A 78 -9.74 6.82 12.90
CA ARG A 78 -9.08 7.54 13.98
C ARG A 78 -8.90 6.68 15.23
N GLU A 79 -9.94 5.96 15.64
CA GLU A 79 -9.92 5.08 16.81
C GLU A 79 -8.93 3.93 16.60
N GLU A 80 -8.92 3.28 15.43
CA GLU A 80 -7.94 2.25 15.09
C GLU A 80 -6.50 2.77 15.08
N ALA A 81 -6.25 3.98 14.56
CA ALA A 81 -4.92 4.58 14.59
C ALA A 81 -4.43 4.84 16.02
N GLN A 82 -5.34 5.25 16.90
CA GLN A 82 -5.06 5.43 18.32
C GLN A 82 -4.81 4.10 19.02
N GLU A 83 -5.64 3.09 18.78
CA GLU A 83 -5.44 1.75 19.33
C GLU A 83 -4.11 1.16 18.89
N ARG A 84 -3.75 1.25 17.60
CA ARG A 84 -2.46 0.79 17.08
C ARG A 84 -1.28 1.48 17.72
N HIS A 85 -1.41 2.77 18.04
CA HIS A 85 -0.37 3.52 18.76
C HIS A 85 -0.22 3.03 20.20
N ASP A 86 -1.34 2.72 20.85
CA ASP A 86 -1.35 2.32 22.27
C ASP A 86 -1.03 0.83 22.47
N THR A 87 -1.27 -0.01 21.45
CA THR A 87 -0.88 -1.43 21.47
C THR A 87 0.61 -1.58 21.16
N ILE A 88 1.36 -2.07 22.15
CA ILE A 88 2.77 -2.45 22.00
C ILE A 88 2.82 -3.95 21.68
N THR A 89 3.53 -4.35 20.63
CA THR A 89 3.74 -5.76 20.29
C THR A 89 4.75 -6.40 21.26
N ASP A 90 4.66 -7.72 21.46
CA ASP A 90 5.57 -8.45 22.35
C ASP A 90 7.05 -8.25 21.97
N ASP A 91 7.36 -8.21 20.67
CA ASP A 91 8.71 -7.93 20.17
C ASP A 91 9.19 -6.52 20.54
N ASP A 92 8.31 -5.52 20.45
CA ASP A 92 8.63 -4.14 20.83
C ASP A 92 8.75 -4.01 22.37
N MET A 93 7.95 -4.75 23.13
CA MET A 93 8.12 -4.87 24.58
C MET A 93 9.49 -5.48 24.92
N VAL A 94 9.87 -6.58 24.27
CA VAL A 94 11.19 -7.22 24.49
C VAL A 94 12.31 -6.24 24.17
N ALA A 95 12.23 -5.48 23.09
CA ALA A 95 13.21 -4.46 22.74
C ALA A 95 13.29 -3.33 23.79
N ARG A 96 12.14 -2.86 24.29
CA ARG A 96 12.07 -1.86 25.38
C ARG A 96 12.70 -2.39 26.66
N TYR A 97 12.41 -3.63 27.04
CA TYR A 97 13.00 -4.27 28.22
C TYR A 97 14.50 -4.52 28.05
N ALA A 98 14.96 -4.94 26.87
CA ALA A 98 16.39 -5.13 26.60
C ALA A 98 17.17 -3.81 26.73
N ASN A 99 16.61 -2.70 26.22
CA ASN A 99 17.16 -1.36 26.36
C ASN A 99 17.11 -0.86 27.81
N MET A 100 15.99 -1.08 28.53
CA MET A 100 15.83 -0.68 29.93
C MET A 100 16.74 -1.47 30.89
N ALA A 101 16.93 -2.76 30.63
CA ALA A 101 17.81 -3.63 31.39
C ALA A 101 19.30 -3.41 31.03
N GLY A 102 19.62 -2.47 30.14
CA GLY A 102 20.99 -2.17 29.74
C GLY A 102 21.70 -3.33 29.05
N ILE A 103 20.95 -4.28 28.48
CA ILE A 103 21.48 -5.46 27.77
C ILE A 103 21.80 -5.05 26.33
N SER A 104 22.44 -3.89 26.15
CA SER A 104 23.11 -3.55 24.90
C SER A 104 24.55 -4.01 25.02
N GLY A 105 24.80 -5.25 24.61
CA GLY A 105 26.13 -5.75 24.28
C GLY A 105 27.10 -5.89 25.46
N GLN A 106 27.04 -7.00 26.18
CA GLN A 106 28.20 -7.83 26.48
C GLN A 106 27.72 -9.13 27.12
N GLY A 107 28.24 -10.25 26.61
CA GLY A 107 27.70 -11.58 26.85
C GLY A 107 27.67 -11.97 28.33
N SER A 108 26.61 -12.69 28.70
CA SER A 108 26.70 -13.69 29.76
C SER A 108 25.52 -14.62 29.59
N GLY A 109 25.84 -15.87 29.25
CA GLY A 109 24.85 -16.93 29.14
C GLY A 109 24.19 -17.17 30.48
N TYR A 110 22.89 -16.93 30.55
CA TYR A 110 22.04 -17.56 31.54
C TYR A 110 20.90 -18.22 30.77
N GLY A 111 21.10 -19.52 30.50
CA GLY A 111 20.09 -20.37 29.91
C GLY A 111 18.87 -20.40 30.82
N MET A 112 17.78 -19.77 30.36
CA MET A 112 16.45 -20.03 30.90
C MET A 112 16.14 -21.50 30.66
N ARG A 113 16.22 -22.30 31.72
CA ARG A 113 15.74 -23.68 31.72
C ARG A 113 14.23 -23.63 31.54
N THR A 114 13.75 -24.10 30.39
CA THR A 114 12.33 -24.40 30.21
C THR A 114 11.93 -25.47 31.23
N PRO A 115 10.82 -25.32 31.95
CA PRO A 115 10.28 -26.41 32.76
C PRO A 115 9.79 -27.50 31.82
N VAL A 116 10.25 -28.74 32.05
CA VAL A 116 9.77 -29.92 31.34
C VAL A 116 8.27 -30.10 31.64
N PRO A 117 7.39 -30.22 30.62
CA PRO A 117 5.99 -30.51 30.88
C PRO A 117 5.84 -31.94 31.43
N ALA A 118 5.16 -32.06 32.58
CA ALA A 118 4.81 -33.35 33.15
C ALA A 118 3.93 -34.16 32.18
N GLN A 119 4.28 -35.42 31.93
CA GLN A 119 3.50 -36.29 31.06
C GLN A 119 2.10 -36.59 31.65
N PRO A 120 1.05 -36.68 30.83
CA PRO A 120 -0.30 -36.90 31.31
C PRO A 120 -0.50 -38.35 31.79
N ALA A 121 -1.10 -38.50 32.97
CA ALA A 121 -1.55 -39.78 33.48
C ALA A 121 -2.68 -40.34 32.60
N LYS A 122 -2.49 -41.58 32.13
CA LYS A 122 -3.44 -42.34 31.29
C LYS A 122 -4.78 -42.50 32.03
N LYS A 123 -5.86 -41.92 31.49
CA LYS A 123 -7.25 -42.26 31.84
C LYS A 123 -7.91 -43.06 30.73
N ARG A 124 -8.72 -44.01 31.19
CA ARG A 124 -9.25 -45.18 30.48
C ARG A 124 -10.24 -44.80 29.37
N LYS A 125 -10.17 -45.59 28.30
CA LYS A 125 -11.05 -45.62 27.13
C LYS A 125 -12.47 -46.02 27.56
N VAL A 126 -13.47 -45.20 27.28
CA VAL A 126 -14.88 -45.60 27.22
C VAL A 126 -15.39 -45.21 25.84
N SER A 127 -15.74 -46.23 25.06
CA SER A 127 -16.37 -46.13 23.76
C SER A 127 -17.84 -45.77 23.90
N ASN A 128 -18.33 -44.84 23.08
CA ASN A 128 -19.69 -44.96 22.58
C ASN A 128 -19.73 -44.46 21.13
N GLU A 129 -20.17 -45.37 20.25
CA GLU A 129 -20.48 -45.12 18.84
C GLU A 129 -21.90 -44.55 18.70
N GLU A 130 -22.18 -44.11 17.47
CA GLU A 130 -23.48 -43.83 16.83
C GLU A 130 -23.83 -42.35 16.61
N ASN A 131 -23.51 -41.85 15.41
CA ASN A 131 -24.41 -41.54 14.27
C ASN A 131 -24.51 -40.01 14.12
N GLY A 132 -24.19 -39.32 13.02
CA GLY A 132 -24.03 -39.65 11.62
C GLY A 132 -24.84 -38.61 10.82
N ARG A 133 -24.19 -37.70 10.05
CA ARG A 133 -24.72 -37.10 8.79
C ARG A 133 -23.80 -36.03 8.16
N THR A 134 -23.36 -36.37 6.94
CA THR A 134 -23.15 -35.58 5.71
C THR A 134 -22.24 -34.36 5.70
N ALA A 135 -21.19 -34.50 4.89
CA ALA A 135 -20.24 -33.49 4.46
C ALA A 135 -20.67 -32.88 3.11
N GLU A 136 -20.61 -31.56 2.99
CA GLU A 136 -20.37 -30.86 1.71
C GLU A 136 -19.38 -29.70 1.94
N GLY A 137 -18.24 -29.81 1.24
CA GLY A 137 -17.36 -28.76 0.71
C GLY A 137 -16.99 -27.54 1.56
N GLU A 138 -15.83 -27.61 2.25
CA GLU A 138 -15.03 -26.41 2.53
C GLU A 138 -13.59 -26.60 2.03
N GLU A 139 -13.20 -25.72 1.10
CA GLU A 139 -11.87 -25.66 0.50
C GLU A 139 -10.82 -25.12 1.47
N SER A 140 -9.63 -25.71 1.41
CA SER A 140 -8.50 -25.45 2.32
C SER A 140 -7.88 -24.05 2.15
N PRO A 141 -7.34 -23.43 3.23
CA PRO A 141 -6.81 -22.05 3.23
C PRO A 141 -5.42 -21.87 2.59
N ALA A 142 -4.96 -22.80 1.75
CA ALA A 142 -3.60 -22.80 1.21
C ALA A 142 -3.42 -21.93 -0.07
N SER A 143 -4.49 -21.41 -0.67
CA SER A 143 -4.43 -20.74 -1.98
C SER A 143 -4.25 -19.21 -1.93
N LYS A 144 -4.22 -18.59 -0.74
CA LYS A 144 -4.09 -17.12 -0.61
C LYS A 144 -2.65 -16.62 -0.56
N GLN A 145 -1.69 -17.49 -0.24
CA GLN A 145 -0.28 -17.11 -0.13
C GLN A 145 0.41 -16.92 -1.50
N SER A 146 -0.07 -17.59 -2.55
CA SER A 146 0.56 -17.52 -3.88
C SER A 146 0.21 -16.25 -4.67
N ARG A 147 -0.86 -15.52 -4.30
CA ARG A 147 -1.29 -14.33 -5.04
C ARG A 147 -0.57 -13.05 -4.60
N ILE A 148 -0.09 -13.00 -3.35
CA ILE A 148 0.58 -11.82 -2.79
C ILE A 148 2.06 -11.76 -3.23
N GLN A 149 2.68 -12.90 -3.54
CA GLN A 149 4.09 -12.94 -3.95
C GLN A 149 4.32 -12.50 -5.40
N LEU A 150 3.32 -12.59 -6.28
CA LEU A 150 3.46 -12.22 -7.69
C LEU A 150 3.46 -10.70 -7.94
N ASP A 151 3.00 -9.90 -6.98
CA ASP A 151 2.92 -8.43 -7.12
C ASP A 151 4.19 -7.71 -6.62
N ALA A 152 5.02 -8.38 -5.81
CA ALA A 152 6.26 -7.81 -5.27
C ALA A 152 7.39 -7.69 -6.32
N ASP A 153 7.38 -8.54 -7.35
CA ASP A 153 8.41 -8.56 -8.40
C ASP A 153 8.18 -7.49 -9.49
N ARG A 154 7.05 -6.78 -9.47
CA ARG A 154 6.72 -5.76 -10.49
C ARG A 154 7.41 -4.41 -10.26
N TRP A 155 8.04 -4.19 -9.11
CA TRP A 155 8.61 -2.89 -8.69
C TRP A 155 10.13 -2.88 -8.50
N GLN A 156 10.84 -3.92 -8.95
CA GLN A 156 12.31 -3.93 -8.93
C GLN A 156 12.86 -3.05 -10.07
N PHE A 157 13.04 -1.76 -9.78
CA PHE A 157 13.74 -0.79 -10.63
C PHE A 157 15.21 -1.20 -10.79
N LYS A 158 15.60 -1.67 -11.97
CA LYS A 158 17.01 -1.85 -12.34
C LYS A 158 17.64 -0.47 -12.57
N LYS A 159 18.66 -0.13 -11.78
CA LYS A 159 19.54 1.01 -12.05
C LYS A 159 20.41 0.71 -13.28
N PRO A 160 20.53 1.62 -14.25
CA PRO A 160 21.48 1.45 -15.36
C PRO A 160 22.91 1.69 -14.89
N GLU A 161 23.84 0.88 -15.42
CA GLU A 161 25.30 1.06 -15.35
C GLU A 161 25.77 2.24 -16.22
#